data_AF-A0A2M7MFC9-F1
#
_entry.id   AF-A0A2M7MFC9-F1
#
_cell.length_a   1.000
_cell.length_b   1.000
_cell.length_c   1.000
_cell.angle_alpha   90.00
_cell.angle_beta   90.00
_cell.angle_gamma   90.00
#
_symmetry.space_group_name_H-M   'P 1'
#
loop_
_entity.id
_entity.type
_entity.pdbx_description
1 polymer ?
#
loop_
_entity_poly.entity_id
_entity_poly.type
_entity_poly.pdbx_seq_one_letter_code
_entity_poly.pdbx_strand_id
1 'polypeptide(L)'
;METYDEETKKIILSIKPGLTDLATLENIHEEEILKGSKDPHQAYRELIKPQKLKLAKEYVKNQSFWLDLKIIFKTLKSAIF
;
A
#
# COMPACT_ATOMS: atom_id res chain seq x y z
N MET A 1 2.83 -17.02 -11.99
CA MET A 1 3.50 -16.19 -13.00
C MET A 1 3.75 -14.82 -12.37
N GLU A 2 4.99 -14.34 -12.42
CA GLU A 2 5.61 -13.30 -11.58
C GLU A 2 4.65 -12.28 -10.95
N THR A 3 4.55 -12.30 -9.62
CA THR A 3 3.72 -11.34 -8.90
C THR A 3 4.42 -9.98 -8.77
N TYR A 4 5.75 -9.93 -8.87
CA TYR A 4 6.56 -8.71 -8.77
C TYR A 4 7.84 -8.91 -9.58
N ASP A 5 8.36 -7.85 -10.20
CA ASP A 5 9.72 -7.87 -10.71
C ASP A 5 10.72 -7.99 -9.54
N GLU A 6 11.88 -8.58 -9.81
CA GLU A 6 12.88 -8.89 -8.78
C GLU A 6 13.42 -7.63 -8.07
N GLU A 7 13.42 -6.47 -8.71
CA GLU A 7 13.80 -5.20 -8.08
C GLU A 7 12.76 -4.75 -7.06
N THR A 8 11.48 -4.72 -7.44
CA THR A 8 10.37 -4.43 -6.54
C THR A 8 10.36 -5.35 -5.33
N LYS A 9 10.56 -6.64 -5.56
CA LYS A 9 10.60 -7.66 -4.51
C LYS A 9 11.75 -7.39 -3.52
N LYS A 10 12.95 -7.08 -4.01
CA LYS A 10 14.10 -6.73 -3.14
C LYS A 10 13.82 -5.48 -2.31
N ILE A 11 13.23 -4.44 -2.90
CA ILE A 11 12.93 -3.19 -2.20
C ILE A 11 11.89 -3.44 -1.09
N ILE A 12 10.78 -4.09 -1.40
CA ILE A 12 9.69 -4.29 -0.44
C ILE A 12 10.09 -5.25 0.68
N LEU A 13 10.84 -6.31 0.36
CA LEU A 13 11.32 -7.28 1.35
C LEU A 13 12.55 -6.79 2.13
N SER A 14 13.13 -5.62 1.79
CA SER A 14 14.24 -5.02 2.55
C SER A 14 13.80 -4.45 3.91
N ILE A 15 12.50 -4.19 4.07
CA ILE A 15 11.89 -3.68 5.29
C ILE A 15 10.98 -4.73 5.91
N LYS A 16 10.77 -4.63 7.23
CA LYS A 16 9.76 -5.47 7.90
C LYS A 16 8.36 -5.00 7.49
N PRO A 17 7.42 -5.93 7.21
CA PRO A 17 6.05 -5.55 6.92
C PRO A 17 5.44 -4.85 8.15
N GLY A 18 4.83 -3.70 7.93
CA GLY A 18 4.09 -2.94 8.93
C GLY A 18 2.58 -3.19 8.83
N LEU A 19 1.86 -2.99 9.94
CA LEU A 19 0.39 -3.03 9.95
C LEU A 19 -0.22 -1.82 9.22
N THR A 20 0.53 -0.72 9.13
CA THR A 20 0.05 0.57 8.63
C THR A 20 1.14 1.21 7.79
N ASP A 21 0.82 1.50 6.53
CA ASP A 21 1.71 2.16 5.58
C ASP A 21 0.93 3.16 4.71
N LEU A 22 1.66 3.90 3.85
CA LEU A 22 1.05 4.84 2.91
C LEU A 22 0.05 4.15 1.98
N ALA A 23 0.34 2.92 1.56
CA ALA A 23 -0.54 2.14 0.68
C ALA A 23 -1.89 1.83 1.33
N THR A 24 -1.90 1.55 2.64
CA THR A 24 -3.10 1.29 3.43
C THR A 24 -3.94 2.55 3.59
N LEU A 25 -3.31 3.68 3.88
CA LEU A 25 -4.01 4.97 4.01
C LEU A 25 -4.62 5.47 2.70
N GLU A 26 -3.96 5.19 1.56
CA GLU A 26 -4.42 5.64 0.25
C GLU A 26 -5.52 4.72 -0.33
N ASN A 27 -5.59 3.47 0.13
CA ASN A 27 -6.54 2.46 -0.35
C ASN A 27 -7.52 2.01 0.75
N ILE A 28 -7.96 2.91 1.63
CA ILE A 28 -8.93 2.58 2.70
C ILE A 28 -10.23 2.00 2.12
N HIS A 29 -10.67 2.50 0.97
CA HIS A 29 -11.90 2.05 0.30
C HIS A 29 -11.62 1.05 -0.84
N GLU A 30 -10.53 0.29 -0.77
CA GLU A 30 -10.19 -0.73 -1.77
C GLU A 30 -11.35 -1.69 -2.03
N GLU A 31 -12.03 -2.07 -0.96
CA GLU A 31 -13.19 -2.94 -1.00
C GLU A 31 -14.37 -2.34 -1.77
N GLU A 32 -14.54 -1.02 -1.80
CA GLU A 32 -15.53 -0.36 -2.66
C GLU A 32 -15.13 -0.41 -4.14
N ILE A 33 -13.84 -0.23 -4.45
CA ILE A 33 -13.30 -0.34 -5.82
C ILE A 33 -13.52 -1.76 -6.37
N LEU A 34 -13.41 -2.78 -5.51
CA LEU A 34 -13.63 -4.16 -5.88
C LEU A 34 -15.12 -4.56 -5.90
N LYS A 35 -15.97 -3.87 -5.14
CA LYS A 35 -17.41 -4.14 -5.00
C LYS A 35 -18.18 -3.69 -6.25
N GLY A 36 -18.10 -4.51 -7.29
CA GLY A 36 -18.75 -4.27 -8.59
C GLY A 36 -17.98 -4.86 -9.76
N SER A 37 -16.74 -5.31 -9.53
CA SER A 37 -15.95 -5.98 -10.56
C SER A 37 -16.41 -7.42 -10.77
N LYS A 38 -16.50 -7.83 -12.05
CA LYS A 38 -16.80 -9.21 -12.45
C LYS A 38 -15.77 -10.21 -11.93
N ASP A 39 -14.50 -9.79 -11.87
CA ASP A 39 -13.41 -10.53 -11.26
C ASP A 39 -12.62 -9.59 -10.32
N PRO A 40 -12.88 -9.66 -9.01
CA PRO A 40 -12.16 -8.87 -8.01
C PRO A 40 -10.65 -9.12 -8.01
N HIS A 41 -10.20 -10.34 -8.33
CA HIS A 41 -8.78 -10.65 -8.36
C HIS A 41 -8.07 -9.99 -9.54
N GLN A 42 -8.72 -9.94 -10.70
CA GLN A 42 -8.18 -9.22 -11.85
C GLN A 42 -8.18 -7.71 -11.59
N ALA A 43 -9.29 -7.16 -11.11
CA ALA A 43 -9.39 -5.73 -10.76
C ALA A 43 -8.33 -5.32 -9.73
N TYR A 44 -8.08 -6.15 -8.72
CA TYR A 44 -6.99 -5.92 -7.76
C TYR A 44 -5.62 -5.84 -8.45
N ARG A 45 -5.31 -6.77 -9.35
CA ARG A 45 -4.01 -6.81 -10.04
C ARG A 45 -3.79 -5.62 -10.96
N GLU A 46 -4.83 -5.12 -11.59
CA GLU A 46 -4.74 -4.05 -12.60
C GLU A 46 -4.85 -2.65 -12.00
N LEU A 47 -5.73 -2.46 -11.01
CA LEU A 47 -6.06 -1.14 -10.48
C LEU A 47 -5.31 -0.83 -9.18
N ILE A 48 -5.30 -1.77 -8.23
CA ILE A 48 -4.85 -1.52 -6.85
C ILE A 48 -3.38 -1.88 -6.68
N LYS A 49 -2.98 -3.06 -7.14
CA LYS A 49 -1.64 -3.61 -6.91
C LYS A 49 -0.51 -2.69 -7.44
N PRO A 50 -0.58 -2.10 -8.66
CA PRO A 50 0.49 -1.22 -9.14
C PRO A 50 0.64 0.03 -8.26
N GLN A 51 -0.47 0.59 -7.77
CA GLN A 51 -0.48 1.75 -6.89
C GLN A 51 0.12 1.41 -5.52
N LYS A 52 -0.30 0.29 -4.90
CA LYS A 52 0.27 -0.18 -3.63
C LYS A 52 1.78 -0.37 -3.71
N LEU A 53 2.29 -0.94 -4.80
CA LEU A 53 3.74 -1.12 -4.98
C LEU A 53 4.49 0.19 -5.15
N LYS A 54 3.91 1.14 -5.88
CA LYS A 54 4.49 2.49 -6.01
C LYS A 54 4.62 3.16 -4.65
N LEU A 55 3.58 3.11 -3.83
CA LEU A 55 3.56 3.69 -2.49
C LEU A 55 4.53 2.99 -1.54
N ALA A 56 4.63 1.67 -1.61
CA ALA A 56 5.61 0.91 -0.83
C ALA A 56 7.05 1.30 -1.20
N LYS A 57 7.37 1.45 -2.49
CA LYS A 57 8.69 1.93 -2.94
C LYS A 57 8.97 3.37 -2.48
N GLU A 58 7.97 4.24 -2.57
CA GLU A 58 8.08 5.63 -2.13
C GLU A 58 8.32 5.72 -0.62
N TYR A 59 7.64 4.90 0.17
CA TYR A 59 7.88 4.78 1.60
C TYR A 59 9.32 4.34 1.86
N VAL A 60 9.79 3.22 1.28
CA VAL A 60 11.16 2.74 1.50
C VAL A 60 12.21 3.80 1.12
N LYS A 61 11.97 4.56 0.05
CA LYS A 61 12.88 5.64 -0.38
C LYS A 61 12.90 6.85 0.57
N ASN A 62 11.76 7.19 1.15
CA ASN A 62 11.58 8.40 1.98
C ASN A 62 11.43 8.10 3.47
N GLN A 63 11.66 6.85 3.89
CA GLN A 63 11.44 6.40 5.26
C GLN A 63 12.25 7.27 6.22
N SER A 64 11.55 7.83 7.19
CA SER A 64 12.14 8.70 8.19
C SER A 64 11.22 8.71 9.40
N PHE A 65 11.79 8.97 10.58
CA PHE A 65 11.05 9.03 11.83
C PHE A 65 9.84 9.99 11.75
N TRP A 66 9.99 11.11 11.06
CA TRP A 66 8.91 12.09 10.84
C TRP A 66 7.82 11.57 9.90
N LEU A 67 8.19 10.82 8.85
CA LEU A 67 7.22 10.19 7.96
C LEU A 67 6.40 9.15 8.71
N ASP A 68 7.04 8.32 9.54
CA ASP A 68 6.37 7.32 10.36
C ASP A 68 5.40 7.96 11.35
N LEU A 69 5.83 9.04 12.02
CA LEU A 69 4.96 9.79 12.93
C LEU A 69 3.75 10.38 12.19
N LYS A 70 3.94 10.90 10.98
CA LYS A 70 2.85 11.41 10.13
C LYS A 70 1.87 10.30 9.71
N ILE A 71 2.38 9.10 9.38
CA ILE A 71 1.54 7.93 9.05
C ILE A 71 0.72 7.53 10.28
N ILE A 72 1.31 7.48 11.47
CA ILE A 72 0.59 7.18 12.72
C ILE A 72 -0.53 8.20 12.96
N PHE A 73 -0.25 9.50 12.87
CA PHE A 73 -1.28 10.53 13.05
C PHE A 73 -2.40 10.45 12.01
N LYS A 74 -2.08 10.19 10.74
CA LYS A 74 -3.08 10.00 9.69
C LYS A 74 -3.97 8.79 9.96
N THR A 75 -3.39 7.72 10.46
CA THR A 75 -4.10 6.48 10.79
C THR A 75 -5.03 6.68 11.98
N LEU A 76 -4.55 7.33 13.04
CA LEU A 76 -5.38 7.70 14.17
C LEU A 76 -6.55 8.60 13.74
N LYS A 77 -6.31 9.57 12.86
CA LYS A 77 -7.38 10.41 12.31
C LYS A 77 -8.41 9.57 11.54
N SER A 78 -7.97 8.69 10.65
CA SER A 78 -8.86 7.83 9.85
C SER A 78 -9.63 6.80 10.67
N ALA A 79 -9.14 6.41 11.85
CA ALA A 79 -9.82 5.46 12.72
C ALA A 79 -10.86 6.13 13.63
N ILE A 80 -10.70 7.44 13.90
CA ILE A 80 -11.56 8.22 14.81
C ILE A 80 -12.64 9.00 14.04
N PHE A 81 -12.36 9.39 12.80
CA PHE A 81 -13.23 10.16 11.90
C PHE A 81 -13.55 9.37 10.64
#